data_AF-A0A367EPV0-F1
#
_entry.id   AF-A0A367EPV0-F1
#
_cell.length_a   1.000
_cell.length_b   1.000
_cell.length_c   1.000
_cell.angle_alpha   90.00
_cell.angle_beta   90.00
_cell.angle_gamma   90.00
#
_symmetry.space_group_name_H-M   'P 1'
#
loop_
_entity.id
_entity.type
_entity.pdbx_description
1 polymer ?
#
loop_
_entity_poly.entity_id
_entity_poly.type
_entity_poly.pdbx_seq_one_letter_code
_entity_poly.pdbx_strand_id
1 'polypeptide(L)' 'MTQAEPESEEQESAQPDCADCAWYRTMIRRAAGDPRPRADLEALYGAHLRRTHGEPTTVTRPLRSV' A
#
# COMPACT_ATOMS: atom_id res chain seq x y z
N MET A 1 32.75 -20.17 -21.48
CA MET A 1 31.88 -19.42 -22.42
C MET A 1 30.53 -19.29 -21.72
N THR A 2 30.12 -18.06 -21.36
CA THR A 2 28.82 -17.64 -20.76
C THR A 2 28.51 -18.23 -19.36
N GLN A 3 28.38 -17.53 -18.23
CA GLN A 3 27.84 -16.21 -17.82
C GLN A 3 26.31 -16.08 -17.95
N ALA A 4 25.70 -15.59 -16.85
CA ALA A 4 24.38 -14.96 -16.73
C ALA A 4 23.20 -15.96 -16.47
N GLU A 5 22.28 -15.85 -15.49
CA GLU A 5 21.94 -14.88 -14.43
C GLU A 5 21.13 -15.62 -13.34
N PRO A 6 21.15 -15.24 -12.05
CA PRO A 6 20.03 -15.54 -11.17
C PRO A 6 18.87 -14.63 -11.60
N GLU A 7 17.85 -15.22 -12.21
CA GLU A 7 16.51 -14.64 -12.31
C GLU A 7 15.94 -14.54 -10.89
N SER A 8 16.47 -13.59 -10.11
CA SER A 8 15.72 -12.98 -9.03
C SER A 8 14.70 -12.13 -9.75
N GLU A 9 13.56 -12.74 -10.08
CA GLU A 9 12.31 -12.03 -10.31
C GLU A 9 12.20 -11.03 -9.18
N GLU A 10 12.59 -9.80 -9.51
CA GLU A 10 12.27 -8.63 -8.75
C GLU A 10 10.80 -8.80 -8.45
N GLN A 11 10.50 -9.00 -7.18
CA GLN A 11 9.23 -8.61 -6.59
C GLN A 11 9.14 -7.08 -6.69
N GLU A 12 9.25 -6.55 -7.91
CA GLU A 12 8.50 -5.42 -8.40
C GLU A 12 7.04 -5.89 -8.43
N SER A 13 6.53 -6.13 -7.22
CA SER A 13 5.13 -5.91 -6.93
C SER A 13 4.94 -4.46 -7.32
N ALA A 14 4.52 -4.26 -8.57
CA ALA A 14 4.09 -3.00 -9.12
C ALA A 14 2.98 -2.49 -8.21
N GLN A 15 3.37 -1.86 -7.10
CA GLN A 15 2.50 -0.99 -6.34
C GLN A 15 2.13 0.05 -7.38
N PRO A 16 0.87 0.10 -7.83
CA PRO A 16 0.46 1.07 -8.83
C PRO A 16 0.94 2.43 -8.34
N ASP A 17 1.52 3.22 -9.22
CA ASP A 17 2.07 4.56 -8.95
C ASP A 17 0.93 5.46 -8.42
N CYS A 18 0.60 5.27 -7.15
CA CYS A 18 -0.57 5.84 -6.54
C CYS A 18 -0.16 7.23 -6.07
N ALA A 19 -0.57 8.23 -6.84
CA ALA A 19 -0.29 9.63 -6.54
C ALA A 19 -0.71 10.01 -5.11
N ASP A 20 -1.81 9.44 -4.60
CA ASP A 20 -2.24 9.59 -3.21
C ASP A 20 -1.23 8.99 -2.22
N CYS A 21 -0.68 7.80 -2.49
CA CYS A 21 0.35 7.21 -1.64
C CYS A 21 1.63 8.07 -1.58
N ALA A 22 2.03 8.65 -2.71
CA ALA A 22 3.16 9.59 -2.76
C ALA A 22 2.88 10.88 -1.98
N TRP A 23 1.65 11.39 -2.08
CA TRP A 23 1.20 12.56 -1.32
C TRP A 23 1.19 12.30 0.19
N TYR A 24 0.59 11.20 0.65
CA TYR A 24 0.55 10.83 2.07
C TYR A 24 1.96 10.68 2.65
N ARG A 25 2.85 9.98 1.95
CA ARG A 25 4.27 9.86 2.35
C ARG A 25 4.96 11.21 2.48
N THR A 26 4.70 12.14 1.57
CA THR A 26 5.26 13.50 1.61
C THR A 26 4.72 14.28 2.81
N MET A 27 3.42 14.21 3.08
CA MET A 27 2.78 14.90 4.19
C MET A 27 3.26 14.35 5.55
N ILE A 28 3.35 13.03 5.71
CA ILE A 28 3.88 12.39 6.93
C ILE A 28 5.32 12.81 7.21
N ARG A 29 6.17 12.91 6.16
CA ARG A 29 7.55 13.39 6.29
C ARG A 29 7.61 14.86 6.71
N ARG A 30 6.74 15.71 6.15
CA ARG A 30 6.64 17.13 6.55
C ARG A 30 6.14 17.31 7.98
N ALA A 31 5.26 16.41 8.44
CA ALA A 31 4.75 16.40 9.81
C ALA A 31 5.77 15.86 10.84
N ALA A 32 7.01 15.54 10.46
CA ALA A 32 8.01 14.97 11.38
C ALA A 32 8.34 15.85 12.61
N GLY A 33 8.00 17.14 12.57
CA GLY A 33 8.16 18.06 13.70
C GLY A 33 6.99 18.10 14.70
N ASP A 34 5.81 17.55 14.37
CA ASP A 34 4.64 17.54 15.25
C ASP A 34 3.98 16.15 15.32
N PRO A 35 3.91 15.52 16.50
CA PRO A 35 3.50 14.12 16.64
C PRO A 35 2.00 13.90 16.40
N ARG A 36 1.15 14.91 16.65
CA ARG A 36 -0.31 14.78 16.50
C ARG A 36 -0.77 14.69 15.03
N PRO A 37 -0.41 15.62 14.13
CA PRO A 37 -0.80 15.57 12.72
C PRO A 37 -0.11 14.41 12.01
N ARG A 38 1.08 13.97 12.46
CA ARG A 38 1.74 12.79 11.91
C ARG A 38 0.92 11.52 12.11
N ALA A 39 0.47 11.26 13.33
CA ALA A 39 -0.31 10.06 13.65
C ALA A 39 -1.65 10.02 12.89
N ASP A 40 -2.29 11.17 12.71
CA ASP A 40 -3.52 11.30 11.93
C ASP A 40 -3.28 10.96 10.45
N LEU A 41 -2.21 11.51 9.85
CA LEU A 41 -1.83 11.22 8.47
C LEU A 41 -1.45 9.75 8.25
N GLU A 42 -0.77 9.12 9.22
CA GLU A 42 -0.46 7.68 9.19
C GLU A 42 -1.75 6.83 9.26
N ALA A 43 -2.73 7.23 10.08
CA ALA A 43 -4.03 6.55 10.17
C ALA A 43 -4.84 6.67 8.86
N LEU A 44 -4.89 7.86 8.27
CA LEU A 44 -5.54 8.11 6.98
C LEU A 44 -4.85 7.34 5.85
N TYR A 45 -3.53 7.32 5.82
CA TYR A 45 -2.75 6.55 4.86
C TYR A 45 -3.04 5.05 4.98
N GLY A 46 -3.08 4.50 6.20
CA GLY A 46 -3.44 3.10 6.43
C GLY A 46 -4.87 2.76 5.99
N ALA A 47 -5.83 3.68 6.17
CA ALA A 47 -7.19 3.51 5.67
C ALA A 47 -7.26 3.56 4.13
N HIS A 48 -6.50 4.45 3.50
CA HIS A 48 -6.37 4.54 2.05
C HIS A 48 -5.79 3.25 1.48
N LEU A 49 -4.72 2.71 2.06
CA LEU A 49 -4.13 1.44 1.64
C LEU A 49 -5.15 0.30 1.68
N ARG A 50 -5.94 0.18 2.75
CA ARG A 50 -6.97 -0.86 2.87
C ARG A 50 -8.10 -0.72 1.84
N ARG A 51 -8.49 0.51 1.48
CA ARG A 51 -9.59 0.76 0.53
C ARG A 51 -9.17 0.64 -0.93
N THR A 52 -7.99 1.14 -1.26
CA THR A 52 -7.51 1.29 -2.65
C THR A 52 -6.62 0.13 -3.07
N HIS A 53 -5.82 -0.40 -2.14
CA HIS A 53 -4.81 -1.43 -2.41
C HIS A 53 -5.03 -2.73 -1.63
N GLY A 54 -6.05 -2.79 -0.77
CA GLY A 54 -6.47 -4.03 -0.16
C GLY A 54 -6.95 -4.96 -1.27
N GLU A 55 -6.23 -6.05 -1.49
CA GLU A 55 -6.71 -7.13 -2.35
C GLU A 55 -8.15 -7.50 -1.93
N PRO A 56 -9.04 -7.87 -2.86
CA PRO A 56 -10.36 -8.40 -2.55
C PRO A 56 -10.22 -9.82 -1.96
N THR A 57 -9.53 -9.97 -0.85
CA THR A 57 -9.51 -11.21 -0.09
C THR A 57 -10.79 -11.24 0.74
N THR A 58 -11.73 -12.04 0.24
CA THR A 58 -12.98 -12.46 0.91
C THR A 58 -14.12 -11.43 0.95
N VAL A 59 -14.75 -11.22 -0.21
CA VAL A 59 -16.22 -11.28 -0.17
C VAL A 59 -16.58 -12.72 0.16
N THR A 60 -16.66 -13.01 1.46
CA THR A 60 -17.42 -14.15 1.99
C THR A 60 -18.78 -14.09 1.31
N ARG A 61 -18.95 -14.94 0.30
CA ARG A 61 -20.22 -15.18 -0.38
C ARG A 61 -21.23 -15.49 0.72
N PRO A 62 -22.31 -14.72 0.93
CA PRO A 62 -23.36 -15.18 1.82
C PRO A 62 -23.90 -16.46 1.18
N LEU A 63 -23.63 -17.61 1.80
CA LEU A 63 -24.32 -18.85 1.53
C LEU A 63 -25.77 -18.60 1.93
N ARG A 64 -26.55 -18.07 0.98
CA ARG A 64 -28.00 -17.99 1.08
C ARG A 64 -28.49 -19.41 0.80
N SER A 65 -28.53 -20.23 1.84
CA SER A 65 -29.23 -21.52 1.81
C SER A 65 -30.72 -21.21 1.59
N VAL A 66 -31.25 -21.69 0.46
CA VAL A 66 -32.68 -21.84 0.18
C VAL A 66 -32.95 -23.33 0.10
#